data_AF-R7MBE5-F1
#
_entry.id   AF-R7MBE5-F1
#
_cell.length_a   1.000
_cell.length_b   1.000
_cell.length_c   1.000
_cell.angle_alpha   90.00
_cell.angle_beta   90.00
_cell.angle_gamma   90.00
#
_symmetry.space_group_name_H-M   'P 1'
#
loop_
_entity.id
_entity.type
_entity.pdbx_description
1 polymer ?
#
loop_
_entity_poly.entity_id
_entity_poly.type
_entity_poly.pdbx_seq_one_letter_code
_entity_poly.pdbx_strand_id
1 'polypeptide(L)'
;MIQIITDYLSADKVRPLTDRVVVHAPEKIDFTIVANLTLYLDADADAVQKLVNERLNEYKEEMSSKLGKDIVPTQIIAILNSIYGVYKVELLSPAYQVLSNNQWANLQSFNITIGGRANE
;
A
#
# COMPACT_ATOMS: atom_id res chain seq x y z
N MET A 1 -57.66 -27.15 -4.76
CA MET A 1 -56.59 -27.37 -3.75
C MET A 1 -55.58 -26.21 -3.83
N ILE A 2 -56.03 -24.96 -3.62
CA ILE A 2 -55.20 -23.73 -3.75
C ILE A 2 -55.52 -22.79 -2.57
N GLN A 3 -55.79 -23.35 -1.40
CA GLN A 3 -56.13 -22.58 -0.18
C GLN A 3 -55.10 -22.73 0.95
N ILE A 4 -54.13 -23.64 0.82
CA ILE A 4 -53.12 -23.91 1.86
C ILE A 4 -51.90 -22.97 1.74
N ILE A 5 -51.64 -22.41 0.57
CA ILE A 5 -50.39 -21.69 0.30
C ILE A 5 -50.47 -20.22 0.78
N THR A 6 -51.67 -19.64 0.85
CA THR A 6 -51.82 -18.21 1.18
C THR A 6 -51.61 -17.91 2.68
N ASP A 7 -51.85 -18.87 3.57
CA ASP A 7 -51.68 -18.67 5.02
C ASP A 7 -50.24 -18.90 5.52
N TYR A 8 -49.39 -19.60 4.74
CA TYR A 8 -47.98 -19.77 5.12
C TYR A 8 -47.13 -18.51 4.85
N LEU A 9 -47.69 -17.52 4.15
CA LEU A 9 -47.03 -16.25 3.83
C LEU A 9 -47.36 -15.13 4.82
N SER A 10 -48.23 -15.38 5.81
CA SER A 10 -48.74 -14.35 6.71
C SER A 10 -48.49 -14.65 8.18
N ALA A 11 -47.22 -14.66 8.58
CA ALA A 11 -46.72 -14.01 9.81
C ALA A 11 -45.42 -14.65 10.34
N ASP A 12 -44.29 -13.99 10.08
CA ASP A 12 -43.21 -13.82 11.06
C ASP A 12 -42.28 -12.68 10.57
N LYS A 13 -42.64 -11.41 10.70
CA LYS A 13 -42.45 -10.57 11.89
C LYS A 13 -41.00 -10.47 12.42
N VAL A 14 -39.98 -10.25 11.57
CA VAL A 14 -38.76 -9.51 12.00
C VAL A 14 -38.20 -8.62 10.88
N ARG A 15 -38.46 -7.31 11.04
CA ARG A 15 -37.74 -6.09 10.61
C ARG A 15 -37.10 -6.05 9.20
N PRO A 16 -37.51 -5.11 8.32
CA PRO A 16 -36.74 -4.81 7.13
C PRO A 16 -35.41 -4.19 7.58
N LEU A 17 -34.34 -4.98 7.62
CA LEU A 17 -33.00 -4.43 7.61
C LEU A 17 -32.64 -4.31 6.14
N THR A 18 -33.08 -3.22 5.50
CA THR A 18 -32.33 -2.72 4.36
C THR A 18 -30.98 -2.38 4.95
N ASP A 19 -30.04 -3.33 4.87
CA ASP A 19 -28.64 -3.04 5.07
C ASP A 19 -28.27 -2.06 3.97
N ARG A 20 -28.52 -0.78 4.24
CA ARG A 20 -28.09 0.32 3.39
C ARG A 20 -26.60 0.38 3.65
N VAL A 21 -25.87 -0.51 2.99
CA VAL A 21 -24.42 -0.45 2.92
C VAL A 21 -24.13 0.87 2.23
N VAL A 22 -23.86 1.90 3.02
CA VAL A 22 -23.37 3.16 2.50
C VAL A 22 -21.92 2.86 2.14
N VAL A 23 -21.73 2.44 0.89
CA VAL A 23 -20.39 2.26 0.32
C VAL A 23 -19.80 3.66 0.22
N HIS A 24 -19.14 4.10 1.27
CA HIS A 24 -18.31 5.30 1.20
C HIS A 24 -17.16 4.97 0.27
N ALA A 25 -17.11 5.64 -0.87
CA ALA A 25 -15.99 5.53 -1.79
C ALA A 25 -14.71 5.88 -1.01
N PRO A 26 -13.70 4.99 -1.01
CA PRO A 26 -12.48 5.25 -0.28
C PRO A 26 -11.72 6.39 -0.97
N GLU A 27 -11.24 7.34 -0.16
CA GLU A 27 -10.52 8.51 -0.64
C GLU A 27 -9.08 8.12 -1.00
N LYS A 28 -8.66 8.49 -2.21
CA LYS A 28 -7.35 8.15 -2.75
C LYS A 28 -6.33 9.21 -2.33
N ILE A 29 -5.30 8.81 -1.59
CA ILE A 29 -4.17 9.66 -1.24
C ILE A 29 -2.99 9.31 -2.14
N ASP A 30 -2.74 10.16 -3.12
CA ASP A 30 -1.62 10.02 -4.03
C ASP A 30 -0.32 10.49 -3.37
N PHE A 31 0.70 9.63 -3.40
CA PHE A 31 2.03 9.95 -2.88
C PHE A 31 3.14 9.46 -3.80
N THR A 32 4.32 10.06 -3.62
CA THR A 32 5.53 9.77 -4.38
C THR A 32 6.68 9.45 -3.44
N ILE A 33 7.42 8.39 -3.78
CA ILE A 33 8.64 8.01 -3.07
C ILE A 33 9.83 8.67 -3.76
N VAL A 34 10.64 9.42 -3.02
CA VAL A 34 11.91 9.95 -3.49
C VAL A 34 12.98 9.53 -2.50
N ALA A 35 13.93 8.73 -2.96
CA ALA A 35 15.01 8.23 -2.11
C ALA A 35 16.35 8.27 -2.83
N ASN A 36 17.40 8.55 -2.06
CA ASN A 36 18.78 8.40 -2.47
C ASN A 36 19.33 7.11 -1.86
N LEU A 37 19.88 6.23 -2.70
CA LEU A 37 20.58 5.03 -2.26
C LEU A 37 22.08 5.21 -2.39
N THR A 38 22.79 4.77 -1.37
CA THR A 38 24.23 4.52 -1.40
C THR A 38 24.43 3.02 -1.47
N LEU A 39 25.16 2.56 -2.50
CA LEU A 39 25.44 1.15 -2.70
C LEU A 39 26.83 0.79 -2.18
N TYR A 40 27.03 -0.50 -1.92
CA TYR A 40 28.38 -1.03 -1.73
C TYR A 40 29.17 -0.98 -3.04
N LEU A 41 30.49 -0.92 -2.94
CA LEU A 41 31.38 -0.83 -4.11
C LEU A 41 31.27 -2.04 -5.04
N ASP A 42 31.11 -3.23 -4.45
CA ASP A 42 30.98 -4.51 -5.15
C ASP A 42 29.55 -4.80 -5.63
N ALA A 43 28.59 -3.93 -5.32
CA ALA A 43 27.22 -4.10 -5.72
C ALA A 43 27.00 -3.68 -7.19
N ASP A 44 26.25 -4.51 -7.91
CA ASP A 44 25.79 -4.20 -9.26
C ASP A 44 24.59 -3.25 -9.19
N ALA A 45 24.78 -2.04 -9.74
CA ALA A 45 23.75 -1.00 -9.73
C ALA A 45 22.51 -1.39 -10.55
N ASP A 46 22.66 -2.12 -11.65
CA ASP A 46 21.55 -2.51 -12.52
C ASP A 46 20.69 -3.59 -11.83
N ALA A 47 21.35 -4.58 -11.22
CA ALA A 47 20.69 -5.62 -10.44
C ALA A 47 19.94 -5.04 -9.23
N VAL A 48 20.57 -4.09 -8.50
CA VAL A 48 19.91 -3.42 -7.38
C VAL A 48 18.72 -2.59 -7.86
N GLN A 49 18.85 -1.83 -8.94
CA GLN A 49 17.75 -1.02 -9.46
C GLN A 49 16.56 -1.89 -9.88
N LYS A 50 16.81 -3.04 -10.49
CA LYS A 50 15.77 -4.01 -10.83
C LYS A 50 15.06 -4.55 -9.58
N LEU A 51 15.82 -4.96 -8.56
CA LEU A 51 15.25 -5.44 -7.29
C LEU A 51 14.46 -4.33 -6.58
N VAL A 52 14.94 -3.09 -6.58
CA VAL A 52 14.22 -1.94 -6.01
C VAL A 52 12.86 -1.78 -6.69
N ASN A 53 12.82 -1.83 -8.02
CA ASN A 53 11.57 -1.71 -8.78
C ASN A 53 10.59 -2.84 -8.44
N GLU A 54 11.08 -4.09 -8.35
CA GLU A 54 10.27 -5.25 -7.96
C GLU A 54 9.67 -5.06 -6.55
N ARG A 55 10.50 -4.70 -5.56
CA ARG A 55 10.06 -4.46 -4.17
C ARG A 55 9.08 -3.30 -4.04
N LEU A 56 9.28 -2.21 -4.78
CA LEU A 56 8.37 -1.07 -4.77
C LEU A 56 7.04 -1.40 -5.43
N ASN A 57 7.03 -2.27 -6.45
CA ASN A 57 5.80 -2.74 -7.06
C ASN A 57 5.03 -3.67 -6.12
N GLU A 58 5.70 -4.61 -5.44
CA GLU A 58 5.11 -5.44 -4.37
C GLU A 58 4.50 -4.56 -3.27
N TYR A 59 5.23 -3.53 -2.83
CA TYR A 59 4.75 -2.58 -1.82
C TYR A 59 3.51 -1.81 -2.31
N LYS A 60 3.48 -1.39 -3.57
CA LYS A 60 2.31 -0.72 -4.17
C LYS A 60 1.08 -1.62 -4.16
N GLU A 61 1.22 -2.90 -4.54
CA GLU A 61 0.12 -3.87 -4.51
C GLU A 61 -0.34 -4.13 -3.07
N GLU A 62 0.60 -4.26 -2.13
CA GLU A 62 0.29 -4.49 -0.71
C GLU A 62 -0.42 -3.29 -0.06
N MET A 63 -0.11 -2.08 -0.53
CA MET A 63 -0.76 -0.84 -0.09
C MET A 63 -2.14 -0.68 -0.70
N SER A 64 -2.31 -1.02 -1.98
CA SER A 64 -3.60 -1.00 -2.65
C SER A 64 -4.55 -2.10 -2.17
N SER A 65 -4.02 -3.16 -1.55
CA SER A 65 -4.81 -4.31 -1.08
C SER A 65 -5.56 -4.06 0.24
N LYS A 66 -5.17 -3.06 1.04
CA LYS A 66 -5.78 -2.77 2.35
C LYS A 66 -6.02 -1.27 2.54
N LEU A 67 -7.24 -0.92 2.97
CA LEU A 67 -7.63 0.43 3.37
C LEU A 67 -7.00 0.81 4.72
N GLY A 68 -6.75 2.10 4.94
CA GLY A 68 -6.28 2.63 6.22
C GLY A 68 -4.84 2.25 6.57
N LYS A 69 -4.01 1.85 5.59
CA LYS A 69 -2.57 1.70 5.83
C LYS A 69 -1.90 3.06 5.84
N ASP A 70 -1.18 3.33 6.92
CA ASP A 70 -0.35 4.52 7.05
C ASP A 70 0.85 4.48 6.09
N ILE A 71 1.25 5.67 5.62
CA ILE A 71 2.48 5.84 4.87
C ILE A 71 3.60 6.01 5.89
N VAL A 72 4.36 4.93 6.12
CA VAL A 72 5.42 4.89 7.13
C VAL A 72 6.81 4.95 6.47
N PRO A 73 7.57 6.05 6.63
CA PRO A 73 8.93 6.20 6.12
C PRO A 73 9.85 5.05 6.50
N THR A 74 9.78 4.61 7.77
CA THR A 74 10.60 3.53 8.30
C THR A 74 10.36 2.20 7.58
N GLN A 75 9.11 1.92 7.17
CA GLN A 75 8.82 0.70 6.41
C GLN A 75 9.42 0.76 5.01
N ILE A 76 9.30 1.90 4.33
CA ILE A 76 9.90 2.12 3.01
C ILE A 76 11.43 1.97 3.08
N ILE A 77 12.04 2.58 4.09
CA ILE A 77 13.49 2.46 4.35
C ILE A 77 13.87 1.00 4.64
N ALA A 78 13.08 0.27 5.42
CA ALA A 78 13.35 -1.14 5.72
C ALA A 78 13.26 -2.02 4.47
N ILE A 79 12.27 -1.80 3.60
CA ILE A 79 12.14 -2.52 2.32
C ILE A 79 13.36 -2.29 1.43
N LEU A 80 13.79 -1.01 1.31
CA LEU A 80 14.95 -0.66 0.49
C LEU A 80 16.27 -1.18 1.09
N ASN A 81 16.44 -1.13 2.41
CA ASN A 81 17.63 -1.67 3.09
C ASN A 81 17.68 -3.21 3.06
N SER A 82 16.56 -3.90 2.88
CA SER A 82 16.52 -5.37 2.76
C SER A 82 17.12 -5.86 1.43
N ILE A 83 17.36 -4.96 0.47
CA ILE A 83 17.94 -5.29 -0.82
C ILE A 83 19.45 -5.50 -0.68
N TYR A 84 19.93 -6.62 -1.20
CA TYR A 84 21.35 -6.93 -1.20
C TYR A 84 22.16 -5.87 -1.95
N GLY A 85 23.25 -5.39 -1.35
CA GLY A 85 24.11 -4.36 -1.95
C GLY A 85 23.76 -2.91 -1.60
N VAL A 86 22.71 -2.68 -0.82
CA VAL A 86 22.38 -1.35 -0.29
C VAL A 86 23.13 -1.10 1.02
N TYR A 87 23.89 0.00 1.09
CA TYR A 87 24.60 0.42 2.29
C TYR A 87 23.77 1.39 3.12
N LYS A 88 23.21 2.42 2.47
CA LYS A 88 22.43 3.47 3.11
C LYS A 88 21.28 3.91 2.23
N VAL A 89 20.13 4.14 2.86
CA VAL A 89 18.93 4.71 2.22
C VAL A 89 18.62 6.04 2.89
N GLU A 90 18.54 7.10 2.09
CA GLU A 90 18.09 8.42 2.50
C GLU A 90 16.75 8.73 1.83
N LEU A 91 15.67 8.62 2.60
CA LEU A 91 14.33 8.94 2.11
C LEU A 91 14.10 10.45 2.22
N LEU A 92 13.86 11.10 1.08
CA LEU A 92 13.49 12.53 1.01
C LEU A 92 11.97 12.71 1.09
N SER A 93 11.22 11.79 0.49
CA SER A 93 9.76 11.76 0.46
C SER A 93 9.28 10.31 0.36
N PRO A 94 8.13 9.92 0.94
CA PRO A 94 7.17 10.73 1.70
C PRO A 94 7.57 10.91 3.18
N ALA A 95 7.03 11.96 3.81
CA ALA A 95 7.04 12.08 5.27
C ALA A 95 6.00 11.12 5.88
N TYR A 96 6.11 10.89 7.20
CA TYR A 96 5.13 10.08 7.91
C TYR A 96 3.75 10.70 7.80
N GLN A 97 2.81 9.93 7.24
CA GLN A 97 1.43 10.35 7.06
C GLN A 97 0.50 9.24 7.54
N VAL A 98 -0.32 9.60 8.53
CA VAL A 98 -1.39 8.74 9.05
C VAL A 98 -2.57 8.85 8.10
N LEU A 99 -3.10 7.71 7.66
CA LEU A 99 -4.29 7.67 6.82
C LEU A 99 -5.52 7.35 7.66
N SER A 100 -6.65 7.98 7.33
CA SER A 100 -7.93 7.60 7.92
C SER A 100 -8.37 6.23 7.40
N ASN A 101 -9.23 5.53 8.15
CA ASN A 101 -9.75 4.20 7.74
C ASN A 101 -10.46 4.19 6.38
N ASN A 102 -10.95 5.35 5.93
CA ASN A 102 -11.60 5.54 4.63
C ASN A 102 -10.63 5.96 3.51
N GLN A 103 -9.34 6.13 3.81
CA GLN A 103 -8.33 6.53 2.85
C GLN A 103 -7.45 5.33 2.48
N TRP A 104 -6.93 5.35 1.26
CA TRP A 104 -5.88 4.44 0.83
C TRP A 104 -4.75 5.20 0.17
N ALA A 105 -3.54 4.72 0.42
CA ALA A 105 -2.34 5.31 -0.13
C ALA A 105 -2.07 4.70 -1.51
N ASN A 106 -2.03 5.55 -2.53
CA ASN A 106 -1.67 5.16 -3.88
C ASN A 106 -0.28 5.68 -4.25
N LEU A 107 0.63 4.75 -4.54
CA LEU A 107 1.94 5.09 -5.08
C LEU A 107 1.80 5.49 -6.56
N GLN A 108 1.86 6.79 -6.83
CA GLN A 108 1.84 7.36 -8.19
C GLN A 108 3.15 7.07 -8.92
N SER A 109 4.25 7.43 -8.29
CA SER A 109 5.59 7.35 -8.86
C SER A 109 6.62 7.14 -7.75
N PHE A 110 7.77 6.60 -8.14
CA PHE A 110 8.93 6.52 -7.28
C PHE A 110 10.15 6.97 -8.08
N ASN A 111 10.98 7.82 -7.47
CA ASN A 111 12.22 8.30 -8.03
C ASN A 111 13.37 7.88 -7.12
N ILE A 112 14.19 6.98 -7.64
CA ILE A 112 15.28 6.37 -6.90
C ILE A 112 16.59 6.79 -7.55
N THR A 113 17.39 7.57 -6.82
CA THR A 113 18.68 8.06 -7.29
C THR A 113 19.80 7.33 -6.56
N ILE A 114 20.78 6.81 -7.30
CA ILE A 114 21.97 6.19 -6.71
C ILE A 114 23.00 7.31 -6.49
N GLY A 115 23.14 7.76 -5.24
CA GLY A 115 23.90 8.95 -4.86
C GLY A 115 25.39 8.72 -4.67
N GLY A 116 25.83 7.48 -4.43
CA GLY A 116 27.24 7.18 -4.23
C GLY A 116 27.53 5.72 -3.94
N ARG A 117 28.82 5.39 -3.93
CA ARG A 117 29.35 4.10 -3.51
C ARG A 117 30.14 4.28 -2.22
N ALA A 118 29.80 3.49 -1.20
CA ALA A 118 30.55 3.45 0.05
C ALA A 118 31.45 2.21 0.05
N ASN A 119 32.64 2.37 0.64
CA ASN A 119 33.48 1.25 1.04
C ASN A 119 33.17 0.92 2.51
N GLU A 120 33.36 -0.34 2.89
CA GLU A 120 33.15 -0.82 4.27
C GLU A 120 33.91 0.00 5.32
#